data_AF-A0A965JQ34-F1
#
_entry.id   AF-A0A965JQ34-F1
#
_cell.length_a   1.000
_cell.length_b   1.000
_cell.length_c   1.000
_cell.angle_alpha   90.00
_cell.angle_beta   90.00
_cell.angle_gamma   90.00
#
_symmetry.space_group_name_H-M   'P 1'
#
loop_
_entity.id
_entity.type
_entity.pdbx_description
1 polymer ?
#
loop_
_entity_poly.entity_id
_entity_poly.type
_entity_poly.pdbx_seq_one_letter_code
_entity_poly.pdbx_strand_id
1 'polypeptide(L)' 'ALLKRVPTEYLVDAHHWLILHGRYICKARQPLCYQCIVEPLCRYKQKNRQET' A
#
# COMPACT_ATOMS: atom_id res chain seq x y z
N ALA A 1 -5.41 -8.60 -12.13
CA ALA A 1 -5.10 -7.55 -13.13
C ALA A 1 -5.57 -6.20 -12.60
N LEU A 2 -4.67 -5.20 -12.51
CA LEU A 2 -4.98 -3.85 -12.01
C LEU A 2 -5.78 -3.03 -13.04
N LEU A 3 -5.42 -3.12 -14.33
CA LEU A 3 -6.08 -2.40 -15.42
C LEU A 3 -7.58 -2.68 -15.56
N LYS A 4 -8.06 -3.85 -15.11
CA LYS A 4 -9.48 -4.21 -15.13
C LYS A 4 -10.27 -3.66 -13.93
N ARG A 5 -9.60 -3.15 -12.90
CA ARG A 5 -10.21 -2.75 -11.61
C ARG A 5 -10.10 -1.27 -11.33
N VAL A 6 -9.13 -0.60 -11.94
CA VAL A 6 -8.91 0.84 -11.80
C VAL A 6 -9.63 1.54 -12.95
N PRO A 7 -10.53 2.50 -12.67
CA PRO A 7 -11.14 3.33 -13.71
C PRO A 7 -10.08 4.04 -14.57
N THR A 8 -10.38 4.27 -15.84
CA THR A 8 -9.39 4.72 -16.83
C THR A 8 -8.77 6.08 -16.46
N GLU A 9 -9.58 6.97 -15.88
CA GLU A 9 -9.17 8.29 -15.41
C GLU A 9 -8.13 8.26 -14.29
N TYR A 10 -8.03 7.15 -13.54
CA TYR A 10 -7.10 7.02 -12.41
C TYR A 10 -5.89 6.14 -12.70
N LEU A 11 -5.69 5.66 -13.93
CA LEU A 11 -4.63 4.68 -14.22
C LEU A 11 -3.21 5.21 -13.92
N VAL A 12 -2.94 6.45 -14.33
CA VAL A 12 -1.63 7.10 -14.11
C VAL A 12 -1.42 7.40 -12.63
N ASP A 13 -2.44 7.95 -11.98
CA ASP A 13 -2.37 8.28 -10.55
C ASP A 13 -2.24 7.03 -9.69
N ALA A 14 -3.03 5.99 -9.95
CA ALA A 14 -2.95 4.72 -9.24
C ALA A 14 -1.57 4.07 -9.38
N HIS A 15 -0.94 4.16 -10.55
CA HIS A 15 0.43 3.69 -10.75
C HIS A 15 1.40 4.44 -9.82
N HIS A 16 1.34 5.78 -9.80
CA HIS A 16 2.19 6.59 -8.92
C HIS A 16 1.89 6.35 -7.44
N TRP A 17 0.62 6.26 -7.04
CA TRP A 17 0.22 5.98 -5.65
C TRP A 17 0.78 4.65 -5.17
N LEU A 18 0.76 3.59 -6.00
CA LEU A 18 1.33 2.30 -5.64
C LEU A 18 2.86 2.37 -5.49
N ILE A 19 3.55 3.09 -6.39
CA ILE A 19 5.01 3.30 -6.28
C ILE A 19 5.36 4.06 -5.00
N LEU A 20 4.67 5.18 -4.75
CA LEU A 20 4.92 6.02 -3.58
C LEU A 20 4.58 5.28 -2.29
N HIS A 21 3.46 4.55 -2.28
CA HIS A 21 3.07 3.72 -1.14
C HIS A 21 4.13 2.66 -0.84
N GLY A 22 4.65 1.95 -1.85
CA GLY A 22 5.73 0.98 -1.67
C GLY A 22 7.04 1.62 -1.19
N ARG A 23 7.38 2.81 -1.69
CA ARG A 23 8.61 3.53 -1.32
C ARG A 23 8.58 4.06 0.11
N TYR A 24 7.45 4.60 0.55
CA TYR A 24 7.38 5.35 1.81
C TYR A 24 6.69 4.59 2.95
N ILE A 25 5.75 3.68 2.66
CA ILE A 25 4.94 2.97 3.67
C ILE A 25 5.15 1.45 3.60
N CYS A 26 4.76 0.80 2.50
CA CYS A 26 4.83 -0.65 2.31
C CYS A 26 6.22 -1.09 1.82
N LYS A 27 7.26 -0.71 2.57
CA LYS A 27 8.66 -0.99 2.26
C LYS A 27 8.94 -2.50 2.28
N ALA A 28 9.85 -2.95 1.41
CA ALA A 28 10.23 -4.36 1.30
C ALA A 28 10.83 -4.94 2.59
N ARG A 29 11.49 -4.11 3.41
CA ARG A 29 12.01 -4.45 4.73
C ARG A 29 11.40 -3.49 5.73
N GLN A 30 10.94 -4.01 6.88
CA GLN A 30 10.30 -3.24 7.95
C GLN A 30 9.22 -2.27 7.42
N PRO A 31 8.10 -2.79 6.86
CA PRO A 31 7.00 -1.95 6.40
C PRO A 31 6.46 -1.11 7.56
N LEU A 32 5.91 0.06 7.29
CA LEU A 32 5.32 0.95 8.30
C LEU A 32 3.81 0.67 8.40
N CYS A 33 3.43 -0.56 8.78
CA CYS A 33 2.02 -0.98 8.75
C CYS A 33 1.11 -0.12 9.64
N TYR A 34 1.62 0.39 10.76
CA TYR A 34 0.90 1.32 11.64
C TYR A 34 0.52 2.66 10.98
N GLN A 35 1.20 3.07 9.89
CA GLN A 35 0.85 4.26 9.10
C GLN A 35 0.03 3.92 7.85
N CYS A 36 -0.22 2.63 7.59
CA CYS A 36 -0.84 2.19 6.36
C CYS A 36 -2.37 2.25 6.47
N ILE A 37 -3.00 3.11 5.67
CA ILE A 37 -4.46 3.29 5.66
C ILE A 37 -5.24 2.01 5.28
N VAL A 38 -4.62 1.11 4.51
CA VAL A 38 -5.22 -0.16 4.09
C VAL A 38 -4.82 -1.34 5.00
N GLU A 39 -4.11 -1.10 6.11
CA GLU A 39 -3.69 -2.15 7.05
C GLU A 39 -4.84 -3.05 7.53
N PRO A 40 -6.04 -2.53 7.85
CA PRO A 40 -7.15 -3.37 8.32
C PRO A 40 -7.61 -4.40 7.28
N LEU A 41 -7.41 -4.11 5.99
CA LEU A 41 -7.77 -4.99 4.87
C LEU A 41 -6.57 -5.80 4.34
N CYS A 42 -5.36 -5.49 4.81
CA CYS A 42 -4.13 -6.11 4.35
C CYS A 42 -3.95 -7.51 4.94
N ARG A 43 -3.71 -8.50 4.07
CA ARG A 43 -3.50 -9.92 4.43
C ARG A 43 -2.03 -10.28 4.72
N TYR A 44 -1.13 -9.30 4.72
CA TYR A 44 0.27 -9.53 5.06
C TYR A 44 0.38 -9.94 6.54
N LYS A 45 1.14 -11.02 6.82
CA LYS A 45 1.20 -11.60 8.17
C LYS A 45 2.20 -10.89 9.10
N GLN A 46 3.36 -10.50 8.58
CA GLN A 46 4.45 -9.91 9.38
C GLN A 46 4.28 -8.39 9.53
N LYS A 47 3.12 -7.97 10.05
CA LYS A 47 2.80 -6.55 10.19
C LYS A 47 3.67 -5.92 11.27
N ASN A 48 4.20 -4.74 10.97
CA ASN A 48 4.88 -3.89 11.96
C ASN A 48 3.84 -2.90 12.52
N ARG A 49 3.19 -3.28 13.60
CA ARG A 49 2.29 -2.42 14.35
C ARG A 49 3.12 -1.84 15.49
N GLN A 50 3.48 -0.57 15.42
CA GLN A 50 4.11 0.09 16.57
C GLN A 50 3.02 0.22 17.63
N GLU A 51 3.17 -0.56 18.70
CA GLU A 51 2.38 -0.43 19.92
C GLU A 51 2.64 0.96 20.49
N THR A 52 1.56 1.70 20.76
CA THR A 52 1.59 2.88 21.62
C THR A 52 1.31 2.43 23.05
#